data_AF-A0A8T2IM47-F1
#
_entry.id   AF-A0A8T2IM47-F1
#
_cell.length_a   1.000
_cell.length_b   1.000
_cell.length_c   1.000
_cell.angle_alpha   90.00
_cell.angle_beta   90.00
_cell.angle_gamma   90.00
#
_symmetry.space_group_name_H-M   'P 1'
#
loop_
_entity.id
_entity.type
_entity.pdbx_description
1 polymer ?
#
loop_
_entity_poly.entity_id
_entity_poly.type
_entity_poly.pdbx_seq_one_letter_code
_entity_poly.pdbx_strand_id
1 'polypeptide(L)'
;CRSCLVKYLEENNTCPTCRIVIHQSHPLQYIGHDRTMQDIVYKLVPGLQEAEMRKQREFYHKLGMEVPGDIKAETCTAKQHVEAHRNGETKREENTNKETTEEKQEEDHDYHRSDEQVSICLECNSSKLRGLKRKWIRCSAQATVLHLKKFIAKKLNLSSFNEVIIFKK
;
A
#
# COMPACT_ATOMS: atom_id res chain seq x y z
N CYS A 1 -2.79 11.50 14.95
CA CYS A 1 -2.93 11.64 13.48
C CYS A 1 -1.54 11.80 12.84
N ARG A 2 -1.37 11.51 11.54
CA ARG A 2 -0.05 11.63 10.86
C ARG A 2 0.48 13.07 10.92
N SER A 3 -0.31 14.04 10.48
CA SER A 3 0.09 15.46 10.46
C SER A 3 0.43 15.99 11.85
N CYS A 4 -0.34 15.61 12.87
CA CYS A 4 -0.09 15.94 14.27
C CYS A 4 1.30 15.49 14.73
N LEU A 5 1.64 14.22 14.48
CA LEU A 5 2.89 13.62 14.94
C LEU A 5 4.08 14.14 14.12
N VAL A 6 3.92 14.26 12.79
CA VAL A 6 4.96 14.82 11.92
C VAL A 6 5.31 16.24 12.36
N LYS A 7 4.32 17.11 12.56
CA LYS A 7 4.52 18.48 13.05
C LYS A 7 5.21 18.53 14.40
N TYR A 8 4.81 17.67 15.35
CA TYR A 8 5.47 17.60 16.65
C TYR A 8 6.96 17.21 16.54
N LEU A 9 7.28 16.29 15.64
CA LEU A 9 8.64 15.79 15.43
C LEU A 9 9.54 16.72 14.60
N GLU A 10 9.02 17.87 14.13
CA GLU A 10 9.85 18.94 13.55
C GLU A 10 10.77 19.56 14.60
N GLU A 11 10.31 19.65 15.85
CA GLU A 11 11.02 20.30 16.97
C GLU A 11 11.40 19.32 18.09
N ASN A 12 10.92 18.08 18.04
CA ASN A 12 11.08 17.09 19.10
C ASN A 12 11.53 15.74 18.54
N ASN A 13 12.22 14.95 19.36
CA ASN A 13 12.66 13.60 18.98
C ASN A 13 12.19 12.50 19.95
N THR A 14 11.21 12.81 20.80
CA THR A 14 10.64 11.91 21.81
C THR A 14 9.19 11.56 21.51
N CYS A 15 8.68 10.47 22.08
CA CYS A 15 7.25 10.19 22.05
C CYS A 15 6.49 11.25 22.89
N PRO A 16 5.45 11.92 22.34
CA PRO A 16 4.70 12.94 23.08
C PRO A 16 3.99 12.39 24.33
N THR A 17 3.69 11.08 24.35
CA THR A 17 2.98 10.43 25.45
C THR A 17 3.93 9.89 26.53
N CYS A 18 4.90 9.06 26.14
CA CYS A 18 5.78 8.37 27.10
C CYS A 18 7.19 8.95 27.23
N ARG A 19 7.52 10.01 26.45
CA ARG A 19 8.79 10.75 26.49
C ARG A 19 10.06 9.96 26.16
N ILE A 20 9.93 8.70 25.73
CA ILE A 20 11.04 7.89 25.23
C ILE A 20 11.56 8.50 23.92
N VAL A 21 12.88 8.58 23.75
CA VAL A 21 13.52 9.03 22.51
C VAL A 21 13.20 8.05 21.39
N ILE A 22 12.63 8.54 20.30
CA ILE A 22 12.31 7.75 19.10
C ILE A 22 13.60 7.44 18.34
N HIS A 23 14.39 8.48 18.08
CA HIS A 23 15.71 8.40 17.47
C HIS A 23 16.46 9.72 17.70
N GLN A 24 17.80 9.71 17.72
CA GLN A 24 18.61 10.90 18.02
C GLN A 24 18.46 12.03 16.98
N SER A 25 18.58 11.71 15.68
CA SER A 25 18.53 12.71 14.59
C SER A 25 17.34 12.58 13.63
N HIS A 26 16.94 11.34 13.30
CA HIS A 26 15.90 11.06 12.29
C HIS A 26 14.66 10.36 12.87
N PRO A 27 13.87 11.00 13.76
CA PRO A 27 12.70 10.35 14.37
C PRO A 27 11.65 9.91 13.34
N LEU A 28 11.50 10.64 12.22
CA LEU A 28 10.55 10.31 11.15
C LEU A 28 10.85 8.99 10.42
N GLN A 29 12.11 8.52 10.40
CA GLN A 29 12.48 7.25 9.78
C GLN A 29 12.08 6.03 10.63
N TYR A 30 11.76 6.25 11.91
CA TYR A 30 11.45 5.20 12.89
C TYR A 30 9.95 5.18 13.25
N ILE A 31 9.12 5.95 12.55
CA ILE A 31 7.67 5.90 12.64
C ILE A 31 7.08 5.31 11.36
N GLY A 32 5.93 4.65 11.47
CA GLY A 32 5.24 4.06 10.34
C GLY A 32 3.74 4.24 10.43
N HIS A 33 3.05 4.04 9.31
CA HIS A 33 1.59 4.05 9.27
C HIS A 33 1.03 2.82 9.99
N ASP A 34 0.16 3.06 10.97
CA ASP A 34 -0.66 1.99 11.53
C ASP A 34 -1.95 1.82 10.71
N ARG A 35 -1.83 1.02 9.65
CA ARG A 35 -2.97 0.73 8.75
C ARG A 35 -4.08 -0.02 9.49
N THR A 36 -3.73 -0.93 10.41
CA THR A 36 -4.75 -1.70 11.17
C THR A 36 -5.61 -0.80 12.02
N MET A 37 -4.99 0.08 12.80
CA MET A 37 -5.73 1.01 13.63
C MET A 37 -6.56 1.97 12.78
N GLN A 38 -6.04 2.42 11.63
CA GLN A 38 -6.80 3.25 10.70
C GLN A 38 -8.05 2.53 10.16
N ASP A 39 -7.92 1.27 9.72
CA ASP A 39 -9.05 0.46 9.23
C ASP A 39 -10.12 0.26 10.31
N ILE A 40 -9.68 0.02 11.55
CA ILE A 40 -10.57 -0.14 12.70
C ILE A 40 -11.32 1.16 12.95
N VAL A 41 -10.62 2.30 12.99
CA VAL A 41 -11.23 3.61 13.23
C VAL A 41 -12.26 3.94 12.15
N TYR A 42 -11.94 3.72 10.88
CA TYR A 42 -12.88 3.96 9.78
C TYR A 42 -14.09 3.02 9.78
N LYS A 43 -13.94 1.77 10.21
CA LYS A 43 -15.08 0.84 10.36
C LYS A 43 -15.96 1.14 11.56
N LEU A 44 -15.38 1.64 12.65
CA LEU A 44 -16.11 1.90 13.90
C LEU A 44 -16.81 3.26 13.92
N VAL A 45 -16.26 4.27 13.24
CA VAL A 45 -16.80 5.64 13.24
C VAL A 45 -17.52 5.90 11.91
N PRO A 46 -18.87 5.92 11.89
CA PRO A 46 -19.64 6.07 10.66
C PRO A 46 -19.37 7.40 9.95
N GLY A 47 -19.19 7.37 8.63
CA GLY A 47 -19.01 8.57 7.80
C GLY A 47 -17.65 9.23 7.90
N LEU A 48 -16.73 8.75 8.76
CA LEU A 48 -15.43 9.37 8.99
C LEU A 48 -14.54 9.31 7.75
N GLN A 49 -14.46 8.14 7.11
CA GLN A 49 -13.63 7.93 5.93
C GLN A 49 -14.14 8.77 4.75
N GLU A 50 -15.45 8.77 4.51
CA GLU A 50 -16.10 9.53 3.44
C GLU A 50 -15.93 11.04 3.65
N ALA A 51 -16.05 11.50 4.89
CA ALA A 51 -15.84 12.90 5.23
C ALA A 51 -14.39 13.34 4.97
N GLU A 52 -13.40 12.51 5.31
CA GLU A 52 -11.99 12.81 5.06
C GLU A 52 -11.67 12.82 3.55
N MET A 53 -12.14 11.82 2.80
CA MET A 53 -11.98 11.77 1.34
C MET A 53 -12.65 12.96 0.65
N ARG A 54 -13.81 13.40 1.14
CA ARG A 54 -14.48 14.60 0.63
C ARG A 54 -13.65 15.87 0.86
N LYS A 55 -13.12 16.08 2.07
CA LYS A 55 -12.24 17.23 2.36
C LYS A 55 -11.00 17.24 1.47
N GLN A 56 -10.40 16.07 1.24
CA GLN A 56 -9.25 15.94 0.35
C GLN A 56 -9.61 16.34 -1.08
N ARG A 57 -10.71 15.79 -1.64
CA ARG A 57 -11.17 16.14 -2.99
C ARG A 57 -11.48 17.62 -3.13
N GLU A 58 -12.18 18.21 -2.17
CA GLU A 58 -12.49 19.64 -2.16
C GLU A 58 -11.22 20.51 -2.12
N PHE A 59 -10.17 20.09 -1.41
CA PHE A 59 -8.90 20.79 -1.36
C PHE A 59 -8.19 20.82 -2.73
N TYR A 60 -8.02 19.66 -3.37
CA TYR A 60 -7.37 19.58 -4.68
C TYR A 60 -8.19 20.24 -5.79
N HIS A 61 -9.53 20.10 -5.75
CA HIS A 61 -10.43 20.78 -6.69
C HIS A 61 -10.27 22.30 -6.61
N LYS A 62 -10.19 22.88 -5.40
CA LYS A 62 -9.96 24.32 -5.22
C LYS A 62 -8.61 24.80 -5.75
N LEU A 63 -7.62 23.91 -5.82
CA LEU A 63 -6.31 24.18 -6.40
C LEU A 63 -6.23 23.90 -7.91
N GLY A 64 -7.32 23.40 -8.53
CA GLY A 64 -7.34 23.00 -9.93
C GLY A 64 -6.43 21.80 -10.23
N MET A 65 -6.19 20.95 -9.23
CA MET A 65 -5.28 19.81 -9.30
C MET A 65 -6.04 18.48 -9.24
N GLU A 66 -5.48 17.45 -9.86
CA GLU A 66 -5.97 16.08 -9.70
C GLU A 66 -5.63 15.52 -8.30
N VAL A 67 -6.50 14.67 -7.77
CA VAL A 67 -6.34 14.06 -6.45
C VAL A 67 -5.39 12.88 -6.54
N PRO A 68 -4.26 12.87 -5.79
CA PRO A 68 -3.34 11.74 -5.80
C PRO A 68 -4.00 10.46 -5.27
N GLY A 69 -3.91 9.37 -6.04
CA GLY A 69 -4.35 8.02 -5.62
C GLY A 69 -5.67 7.53 -6.18
N ASP A 70 -6.50 8.39 -6.80
CA ASP A 70 -7.79 7.99 -7.38
C ASP A 70 -7.65 7.16 -8.68
N ILE A 71 -6.48 7.18 -9.32
CA ILE A 71 -6.23 6.55 -10.64
C ILE A 71 -6.19 5.00 -10.57
N LYS A 72 -6.04 4.38 -9.40
CA LYS A 72 -5.87 2.92 -9.29
C LYS A 72 -7.19 2.11 -9.25
N ALA A 73 -8.36 2.76 -9.26
CA ALA A 73 -9.65 2.07 -9.08
C ALA A 73 -10.42 1.78 -10.37
N GLU A 74 -10.02 2.29 -11.55
CA GLU A 74 -10.93 2.35 -12.72
C GLU A 74 -10.47 1.67 -14.03
N THR A 75 -9.40 0.88 -14.07
CA THR A 75 -9.01 0.17 -15.30
C THR A 75 -9.29 -1.33 -15.26
N CYS A 76 -10.58 -1.67 -15.16
CA CYS A 76 -11.13 -2.94 -15.63
C CYS A 76 -12.61 -2.77 -16.03
N THR A 77 -12.93 -1.98 -17.05
CA THR A 77 -13.99 -2.27 -18.04
C THR A 77 -14.08 -1.18 -19.11
N ALA A 78 -14.34 -1.62 -20.34
CA ALA A 78 -14.76 -0.86 -21.53
C ALA A 78 -13.68 -0.16 -22.37
N LYS A 79 -13.25 -0.91 -23.40
CA LYS A 79 -12.81 -0.36 -24.69
C LYS A 79 -13.94 0.47 -25.32
N GLN A 80 -13.67 1.70 -25.70
CA GLN A 80 -14.32 2.47 -26.77
C GLN A 80 -13.32 3.60 -27.13
N HIS A 81 -12.47 3.43 -28.13
CA HIS A 81 -12.73 3.81 -29.53
C HIS A 81 -13.39 5.17 -29.67
N VAL A 82 -12.58 6.24 -29.77
CA VAL A 82 -12.89 7.35 -30.68
C VAL A 82 -11.60 7.77 -31.38
N GLU A 83 -11.68 7.75 -32.70
CA GLU A 83 -10.62 7.99 -33.65
C GLU A 83 -10.18 9.45 -33.75
N ALA A 84 -8.97 9.58 -34.26
CA ALA A 84 -8.32 10.69 -34.90
C ALA A 84 -9.22 11.75 -35.57
N HIS A 85 -8.83 13.02 -35.39
CA HIS A 85 -8.89 13.99 -36.49
C HIS A 85 -7.57 14.79 -36.58
N ARG A 86 -6.90 14.57 -37.72
CA ARG A 86 -5.74 15.29 -38.26
C ARG A 86 -6.15 16.69 -38.76
N ASN A 87 -5.28 17.69 -38.59
CA ASN A 87 -4.74 18.59 -39.63
C ASN A 87 -3.72 19.54 -38.94
N GLY A 88 -2.56 19.93 -39.47
CA GLY A 88 -1.98 19.84 -40.82
C GLY A 88 -0.46 20.07 -40.79
N GLU A 89 0.12 19.99 -41.97
CA GLU A 89 1.52 19.72 -42.31
C GLU A 89 2.48 20.90 -42.11
N THR A 90 3.77 20.62 -41.83
CA THR A 90 4.94 21.11 -42.62
C THR A 90 6.20 20.32 -42.21
N LYS A 91 6.96 19.85 -43.21
CA LYS A 91 8.18 19.03 -43.12
C LYS A 91 9.43 19.84 -42.77
N ARG A 92 10.35 19.29 -41.97
CA ARG A 92 11.81 19.31 -42.20
C ARG A 92 12.53 18.35 -41.25
N GLU A 93 13.31 17.43 -41.83
CA GLU A 93 14.25 16.53 -41.17
C GLU A 93 15.53 17.30 -40.81
N GLU A 94 16.10 17.06 -39.62
CA GLU A 94 17.55 16.93 -39.43
C GLU A 94 17.87 16.37 -38.04
N ASN A 95 18.74 15.37 -38.04
CA ASN A 95 19.31 14.67 -36.89
C ASN A 95 20.06 15.60 -35.95
N THR A 96 19.90 15.43 -34.64
CA THR A 96 21.01 15.64 -33.69
C THR A 96 20.85 14.71 -32.49
N ASN A 97 21.76 13.75 -32.39
CA ASN A 97 22.00 12.93 -31.20
C ASN A 97 22.19 13.83 -29.96
N LYS A 98 21.45 13.55 -28.89
CA LYS A 98 21.92 13.88 -27.54
C LYS A 98 21.42 12.85 -26.55
N GLU A 99 22.38 12.02 -26.14
CA GLU A 99 22.33 11.13 -24.99
C GLU A 99 21.61 11.81 -23.81
N THR A 100 20.58 11.18 -23.28
CA THR A 100 20.05 11.48 -21.95
C THR A 100 19.66 10.17 -21.28
N THR A 101 20.61 9.70 -20.48
CA THR A 101 20.46 8.96 -19.23
C THR A 101 19.14 8.18 -19.06
N GLU A 102 19.26 6.86 -19.10
CA GLU A 102 18.29 5.93 -18.49
C GLU A 102 18.24 6.21 -16.98
N GLU A 103 17.54 7.26 -16.57
CA GLU A 103 17.07 7.40 -15.20
C GLU A 103 15.95 6.39 -15.03
N LYS A 104 16.31 5.20 -14.53
CA LYS A 104 15.39 4.23 -13.94
C LYS A 104 14.35 5.02 -13.18
N GLN A 105 13.10 4.98 -13.65
CA GLN A 105 11.97 5.31 -12.80
C GLN A 105 12.14 4.43 -11.57
N GLU A 106 12.46 5.06 -10.44
CA GLU A 106 12.30 4.42 -9.13
C GLU A 106 10.82 4.11 -9.05
N GLU A 107 10.44 2.91 -9.49
CA GLU A 107 9.14 2.34 -9.14
C GLU A 107 9.07 2.47 -7.63
N ASP A 108 8.17 3.33 -7.16
CA ASP A 108 7.79 3.47 -5.76
C ASP A 108 7.23 2.11 -5.32
N HIS A 109 8.14 1.20 -5.02
CA HIS A 109 7.84 -0.11 -4.51
C HIS A 109 7.47 0.12 -3.05
N ASP A 110 6.24 0.59 -2.81
CA ASP A 110 5.57 0.55 -1.51
C ASP A 110 5.40 -0.90 -1.00
N TYR A 111 6.01 -1.90 -1.66
CA TYR A 111 5.98 -3.32 -1.30
C TYR A 111 4.56 -3.79 -0.96
N HIS A 112 3.57 -3.35 -1.75
CA HIS A 112 2.15 -3.68 -1.56
C HIS A 112 1.54 -3.22 -0.24
N ARG A 113 2.10 -2.22 0.46
CA ARG A 113 1.55 -1.75 1.75
C ARG A 113 0.26 -0.95 1.60
N SER A 114 0.03 -0.35 0.44
CA SER A 114 -1.20 0.38 0.09
C SER A 114 -2.26 -0.49 -0.60
N ASP A 115 -1.97 -1.77 -0.85
CA ASP A 115 -2.95 -2.68 -1.42
C ASP A 115 -4.12 -2.92 -0.47
N GLU A 116 -5.27 -3.30 -1.05
CA GLU A 116 -6.40 -3.82 -0.30
C GLU A 116 -5.95 -4.99 0.59
N GLN A 117 -6.36 -4.98 1.85
CA GLN A 117 -5.98 -5.99 2.83
C GLN A 117 -7.09 -7.02 2.98
N VAL A 118 -6.75 -8.30 2.81
CA VAL A 118 -7.65 -9.43 3.06
C VAL A 118 -7.30 -10.13 4.36
N SER A 119 -8.32 -10.67 5.02
CA SER A 119 -8.15 -11.48 6.23
C SER A 119 -8.48 -12.94 5.94
N ILE A 120 -7.51 -13.83 6.14
CA ILE A 120 -7.60 -15.26 5.84
C ILE A 120 -7.66 -16.02 7.17
N CYS A 121 -8.73 -16.79 7.38
CA CYS A 121 -8.83 -17.72 8.50
C CYS A 121 -8.18 -19.05 8.11
N LEU A 122 -7.29 -19.54 8.97
CA LEU A 122 -6.61 -20.82 8.80
C LEU A 122 -7.21 -21.86 9.75
N GLU A 123 -7.64 -22.97 9.15
CA GLU A 123 -8.05 -24.18 9.85
C GLU A 123 -6.97 -25.26 9.63
N CYS A 124 -6.51 -25.88 10.72
CA CYS A 124 -5.58 -27.02 10.63
C CYS A 124 -6.38 -28.31 10.64
N ASN A 125 -6.33 -29.06 9.54
CA ASN A 125 -7.00 -30.36 9.43
C ASN A 125 -6.09 -31.54 9.85
N SER A 126 -4.90 -31.26 10.39
CA SER A 126 -3.95 -32.27 10.86
C SER A 126 -3.86 -32.26 12.37
N SER A 127 -3.99 -33.43 13.00
CA SER A 127 -3.76 -33.64 14.42
C SER A 127 -2.28 -33.63 14.81
N LYS A 128 -1.37 -33.73 13.83
CA LYS A 128 0.09 -33.82 14.06
C LYS A 128 0.78 -32.45 14.12
N LEU A 129 0.17 -31.43 13.53
CA LEU A 129 0.74 -30.09 13.50
C LEU A 129 0.27 -29.29 14.71
N ARG A 130 1.19 -28.63 15.41
CA ARG A 130 0.82 -27.61 16.39
C ARG A 130 0.05 -26.51 15.68
N GLY A 131 -1.15 -26.20 16.19
CA GLY A 131 -1.96 -25.11 15.66
C GLY A 131 -1.24 -23.76 15.78
N LEU A 132 -1.48 -22.86 14.83
CA LEU A 132 -0.98 -21.49 14.92
C LEU A 132 -1.67 -20.79 16.10
N LYS A 133 -0.88 -20.09 16.92
CA LYS A 133 -1.40 -19.26 18.03
C LYS A 133 -2.42 -18.22 17.54
N ARG A 134 -2.23 -17.73 16.31
CA ARG A 134 -3.18 -16.83 15.60
C ARG A 134 -3.64 -17.53 14.33
N LYS A 135 -4.95 -17.77 14.23
CA LYS A 135 -5.58 -18.42 13.07
C LYS A 135 -5.85 -17.45 11.92
N TRP A 136 -5.76 -16.14 12.17
CA TRP A 136 -6.04 -15.12 11.16
C TRP A 136 -4.74 -14.52 10.64
N ILE A 137 -4.61 -14.47 9.31
CA ILE A 137 -3.55 -13.74 8.62
C ILE A 137 -4.19 -12.56 7.91
N ARG A 138 -3.60 -11.37 8.09
CA ARG A 138 -3.92 -10.20 7.28
C ARG A 138 -2.77 -9.94 6.31
N CYS A 139 -3.08 -9.85 5.03
CA CYS A 139 -2.10 -9.62 3.97
C CYS A 139 -2.73 -8.89 2.78
N SER A 140 -1.89 -8.33 1.91
CA SER A 140 -2.34 -7.74 0.63
C SER A 140 -3.17 -8.76 -0.16
N ALA A 141 -4.19 -8.28 -0.87
CA ALA A 141 -4.96 -9.05 -1.83
C ALA A 141 -4.09 -9.69 -2.94
N GLN A 142 -2.89 -9.16 -3.18
CA GLN A 142 -1.89 -9.72 -4.11
C GLN A 142 -1.07 -10.87 -3.51
N ALA A 143 -1.26 -11.20 -2.22
CA ALA A 143 -0.55 -12.30 -1.58
C ALA A 143 -0.93 -13.66 -2.19
N THR A 144 0.01 -14.26 -2.93
CA THR A 144 -0.15 -15.60 -3.50
C THR A 144 -0.14 -16.73 -2.45
N VAL A 145 -0.64 -17.90 -2.85
CA VAL A 145 -0.57 -19.14 -2.05
C VAL A 145 0.88 -19.48 -1.64
N LEU A 146 1.87 -19.14 -2.48
CA LEU A 146 3.28 -19.34 -2.17
C LEU A 146 3.72 -18.51 -0.95
N HIS A 147 3.27 -17.25 -0.84
CA HIS A 147 3.56 -16.41 0.32
C HIS A 147 2.98 -17.03 1.60
N LEU A 148 1.74 -17.52 1.53
CA LEU A 148 1.11 -18.20 2.66
C LEU A 148 1.86 -19.47 3.06
N LYS A 149 2.23 -20.33 2.09
CA LYS A 149 3.00 -21.56 2.34
C LYS A 149 4.31 -21.25 3.05
N LYS A 150 5.09 -20.29 2.54
CA LYS A 150 6.35 -19.86 3.15
C LYS A 150 6.16 -19.32 4.57
N PHE A 151 5.12 -18.50 4.78
CA PHE A 151 4.80 -17.95 6.10
C PHE A 151 4.43 -19.05 7.11
N ILE A 152 3.54 -19.98 6.73
CA ILE A 152 3.09 -21.07 7.59
C ILE A 152 4.26 -22.00 7.93
N ALA A 153 5.07 -22.39 6.95
CA ALA A 153 6.24 -23.24 7.17
C ALA A 153 7.21 -22.59 8.16
N LYS A 154 7.49 -21.29 8.00
CA LYS A 154 8.33 -20.54 8.94
C LYS A 154 7.71 -20.46 10.35
N LYS A 155 6.39 -20.25 10.46
CA LYS A 155 5.71 -20.17 11.77
C LYS A 155 5.61 -21.52 12.50
N LEU A 156 5.59 -22.61 11.76
CA LEU A 156 5.55 -23.98 12.30
C LEU A 156 6.95 -24.60 12.40
N ASN A 157 8.01 -23.87 12.03
CA ASN A 157 9.39 -24.35 11.97
C ASN A 157 9.56 -25.63 11.13
N LEU A 158 8.88 -25.70 9.98
CA LEU A 158 9.06 -26.78 9.01
C LEU A 158 10.33 -26.55 8.17
N SER A 159 10.96 -27.65 7.75
CA SER A 159 12.16 -27.65 6.91
C SER A 159 11.90 -27.11 5.50
N SER A 160 10.71 -27.33 4.95
CA SER A 160 10.32 -26.90 3.62
C SER A 160 8.87 -26.44 3.54
N PHE A 161 8.62 -25.38 2.76
CA PHE A 161 7.26 -24.89 2.50
C PHE A 161 6.48 -25.80 1.55
N ASN A 162 7.15 -26.74 0.87
CA ASN A 162 6.50 -27.73 -0.01
C ASN A 162 5.65 -28.72 0.77
N GLU A 163 5.94 -28.92 2.06
CA GLU A 163 5.15 -29.78 2.96
C GLU A 163 3.80 -29.15 3.35
N VAL A 164 3.62 -27.84 3.09
CA VAL A 164 2.38 -27.13 3.39
C VAL A 164 1.45 -27.18 2.18
N ILE A 165 0.29 -27.79 2.36
CA ILE A 165 -0.80 -27.80 1.37
C ILE A 165 -1.93 -26.93 1.93
N ILE A 166 -2.42 -26.00 1.11
CA ILE A 166 -3.49 -25.07 1.45
C ILE A 166 -4.66 -25.37 0.54
N PHE A 167 -5.83 -25.59 1.14
CA PHE A 167 -7.09 -25.78 0.44
C PHE A 167 -7.99 -24.58 0.69
N LYS A 168 -8.67 -24.10 -0.35
CA LYS A 168 -9.76 -23.13 -0.20
C LYS A 168 -11.02 -23.92 0.18
N LYS A 169 -11.66 -23.51 1.27
CA LYS A 169 -12.94 -24.04 1.72
C LYS A 169 -14.09 -23.33 0.99
#